data_AF-A0A949CJK6-F1
#
_entry.id   AF-A0A949CJK6-F1
#
_cell.length_a   1.000
_cell.length_b   1.000
_cell.length_c   1.000
_cell.angle_alpha   90.00
_cell.angle_beta   90.00
_cell.angle_gamma   90.00
#
_symmetry.space_group_name_H-M   'P 1'
#
loop_
_entity.id
_entity.type
_entity.pdbx_description
1 polymer ?
#
loop_
_entity_poly.entity_id
_entity_poly.type
_entity_poly.pdbx_seq_one_letter_code
_entity_poly.pdbx_strand_id
1 'polypeptide(L)'
;MIKLGQLNSRMKDFYDIQVVLRQFGFDGEVLCLAIERTFANRGTMIDSEPFVFSPQFLENSIKQAQWTAFVRKLKLDGTPDSFADVVREIQAFLLPLVQAVSLKQIFTSKWASGGPWSSHHS
;
A
#
# COMPACT_ATOMS: atom_id res chain seq x y z
N MET A 1 -6.15 -0.19 -9.32
CA MET A 1 -4.94 -0.45 -8.52
C MET A 1 -4.31 -1.81 -8.82
N ILE A 2 -5.04 -2.94 -8.91
CA ILE A 2 -4.42 -4.24 -9.31
C ILE A 2 -4.67 -4.64 -10.78
N LYS A 3 -5.78 -4.21 -11.42
CA LYS A 3 -6.06 -4.53 -12.84
C LYS A 3 -5.46 -3.55 -13.89
N LEU A 4 -4.79 -2.49 -13.44
CA LEU A 4 -4.26 -1.42 -14.32
C LEU A 4 -2.78 -1.11 -14.02
N GLY A 5 -2.02 -2.12 -13.61
CA GLY A 5 -0.62 -1.99 -13.20
C GLY A 5 0.30 -1.34 -14.24
N GLN A 6 -0.09 -1.35 -15.52
CA GLN A 6 0.69 -0.71 -16.60
C GLN A 6 0.26 0.74 -16.95
N LEU A 7 -0.93 1.21 -16.52
CA LEU A 7 -1.45 2.52 -16.97
C LEU A 7 -2.05 3.44 -15.88
N ASN A 8 -2.27 2.97 -14.65
CA ASN A 8 -2.89 3.81 -13.60
C ASN A 8 -2.38 3.46 -12.20
N SER A 9 -1.14 3.84 -11.93
CA SER A 9 -0.61 4.02 -10.57
C SER A 9 -0.19 5.47 -10.45
N ARG A 10 -1.16 6.36 -10.19
CA ARG A 10 -0.88 7.80 -10.07
C ARG A 10 -0.09 8.00 -8.79
N MET A 11 0.91 8.87 -8.80
CA MET A 11 1.67 9.22 -7.59
C MET A 11 0.76 9.62 -6.43
N LYS A 12 -0.39 10.24 -6.77
CA LYS A 12 -1.45 10.55 -5.83
C LYS A 12 -1.97 9.35 -5.04
N ASP A 13 -2.15 8.18 -5.66
CA ASP A 13 -2.69 7.00 -4.97
C ASP A 13 -1.74 6.55 -3.83
N PHE A 14 -0.42 6.58 -4.08
CA PHE A 14 0.57 6.27 -3.04
C PHE A 14 0.61 7.32 -1.94
N TYR A 15 0.51 8.60 -2.32
CA TYR A 15 0.43 9.69 -1.36
C TYR A 15 -0.83 9.59 -0.48
N ASP A 16 -2.00 9.40 -1.09
CA ASP A 16 -3.26 9.28 -0.37
C ASP A 16 -3.23 8.09 0.60
N ILE A 17 -2.67 6.94 0.19
CA ILE A 17 -2.47 5.81 1.11
C ILE A 17 -1.54 6.20 2.24
N GLN A 18 -0.36 6.76 1.96
CA GLN A 18 0.59 7.16 3.01
C GLN A 18 -0.04 8.15 4.02
N VAL A 19 -0.82 9.11 3.54
CA VAL A 19 -1.54 10.05 4.41
C VAL A 19 -2.54 9.31 5.29
N VAL A 20 -3.32 8.40 4.72
CA VAL A 20 -4.31 7.59 5.46
C VAL A 20 -3.62 6.71 6.51
N LEU A 21 -2.47 6.10 6.19
CA LEU A 21 -1.67 5.34 7.16
C LEU A 21 -1.22 6.20 8.35
N ARG A 22 -0.78 7.43 8.08
CA ARG A 22 -0.27 8.32 9.14
C ARG A 22 -1.36 8.92 10.02
N GLN A 23 -2.59 9.03 9.52
CA GLN A 23 -3.69 9.74 10.20
C GLN A 23 -4.70 8.83 10.91
N PHE A 24 -4.77 7.55 10.56
CA PHE A 24 -5.79 6.64 11.07
C PHE A 24 -5.20 5.38 11.67
N GLY A 25 -5.86 4.88 12.72
CA GLY A 25 -5.66 3.51 13.21
C GLY A 25 -6.52 2.52 12.41
N PHE A 26 -6.10 1.26 12.40
CA PHE A 26 -6.77 0.22 11.62
C PHE A 26 -6.98 -1.05 12.45
N ASP A 27 -8.14 -1.64 12.26
CA ASP A 27 -8.42 -3.01 12.67
C ASP A 27 -8.17 -3.93 11.46
N GLY A 28 -7.16 -4.78 11.57
CA GLY A 28 -6.72 -5.63 10.47
C GLY A 28 -7.79 -6.63 10.03
N GLU A 29 -8.63 -7.11 10.93
CA GLU A 29 -9.69 -8.07 10.60
C GLU A 29 -10.75 -7.40 9.72
N VAL A 30 -11.21 -6.21 10.15
CA VAL A 30 -12.17 -5.39 9.39
C VAL A 30 -11.60 -5.01 8.03
N LEU A 31 -10.32 -4.65 7.97
CA LEU A 31 -9.67 -4.25 6.73
C LEU A 31 -9.47 -5.43 5.77
N CYS A 32 -9.10 -6.61 6.26
CA CYS A 32 -9.05 -7.84 5.44
C CYS A 32 -10.40 -8.14 4.79
N LEU A 33 -11.49 -8.07 5.55
CA LEU A 33 -12.85 -8.26 5.02
C LEU A 33 -13.21 -7.22 3.96
N ALA A 34 -12.81 -5.96 4.18
CA ALA A 34 -13.05 -4.88 3.22
C ALA A 34 -12.25 -5.08 1.92
N ILE A 35 -10.99 -5.52 2.02
CA ILE A 35 -10.13 -5.85 0.88
C ILE A 35 -10.76 -7.01 0.10
N GLU A 36 -11.06 -8.13 0.75
CA GLU A 36 -11.65 -9.31 0.11
C GLU A 36 -12.91 -8.95 -0.68
N ARG A 37 -13.86 -8.26 -0.04
CA ARG A 37 -15.11 -7.81 -0.68
C ARG A 37 -14.87 -6.88 -1.87
N THR A 38 -13.90 -5.96 -1.73
CA THR A 38 -13.57 -5.02 -2.81
C THR A 38 -13.02 -5.73 -4.04
N PHE A 39 -12.17 -6.74 -3.85
CA PHE A 39 -11.59 -7.51 -4.94
C PHE A 39 -12.59 -8.48 -5.59
N ALA A 40 -13.41 -9.15 -4.77
CA ALA A 40 -14.50 -10.00 -5.24
C ALA A 40 -15.48 -9.21 -6.13
N ASN A 41 -15.92 -8.03 -5.67
CA ASN A 41 -16.81 -7.15 -6.43
C ASN A 41 -16.20 -6.67 -7.76
N ARG A 42 -14.87 -6.60 -7.86
CA ARG A 42 -14.15 -6.19 -9.08
C ARG A 42 -13.77 -7.36 -9.98
N GLY A 43 -14.09 -8.61 -9.59
CA GLY A 43 -13.66 -9.81 -10.31
C GLY A 43 -12.16 -9.84 -10.56
N THR A 44 -11.37 -9.38 -9.59
CA THR A 44 -9.90 -9.32 -9.69
C THR A 44 -9.32 -10.21 -8.61
N MET A 45 -8.41 -11.11 -8.97
CA MET A 45 -7.72 -11.97 -8.00
C MET A 45 -6.73 -11.13 -7.18
N ILE A 46 -6.59 -11.48 -5.90
CA ILE A 46 -5.60 -10.91 -5.00
C ILE A 46 -4.31 -11.71 -5.16
N ASP A 47 -3.27 -11.04 -5.63
CA ASP A 47 -1.91 -11.60 -5.70
C ASP A 47 -1.25 -11.48 -4.32
N SER A 48 -0.70 -12.58 -3.80
CA SER A 48 0.05 -12.60 -2.54
C SER A 48 1.39 -11.87 -2.64
N GLU A 49 1.91 -11.67 -3.85
CA GLU A 49 3.15 -10.95 -4.14
C GLU A 49 2.93 -9.85 -5.20
N PRO A 50 2.19 -8.77 -4.87
CA PRO A 50 1.91 -7.72 -5.84
C PRO A 50 3.18 -7.11 -6.45
N PHE A 51 3.24 -7.01 -7.78
CA PHE A 51 4.38 -6.41 -8.49
C PHE A 51 4.77 -5.00 -8.00
N VAL A 52 3.81 -4.23 -7.47
CA VAL A 52 4.05 -2.90 -6.88
C VAL A 52 5.02 -2.92 -5.69
N PHE A 53 5.21 -4.08 -5.06
CA PHE A 53 6.15 -4.29 -3.96
C PHE A 53 7.45 -5.00 -4.40
N SER A 54 7.61 -5.26 -5.69
CA SER A 54 8.82 -5.88 -6.23
C SER A 54 10.01 -4.90 -6.24
N PRO A 55 11.26 -5.37 -6.08
CA PRO A 55 12.44 -4.53 -6.20
C PRO A 55 12.47 -3.73 -7.51
N GLN A 56 12.05 -4.36 -8.62
CA GLN A 56 11.98 -3.74 -9.94
C GLN A 56 11.04 -2.53 -9.98
N PHE A 57 9.99 -2.51 -9.17
CA PHE A 57 9.07 -1.37 -9.07
C PHE A 57 9.63 -0.28 -8.14
N LEU A 58 10.21 -0.66 -7.00
CA LEU A 58 10.77 0.27 -6.02
C LEU A 58 12.00 1.01 -6.57
N GLU A 59 12.84 0.33 -7.33
CA GLU A 59 14.10 0.86 -7.87
C GLU A 59 13.93 1.52 -9.25
N ASN A 60 12.69 1.68 -9.71
CA ASN A 60 12.39 2.27 -11.01
C ASN A 60 12.65 3.79 -11.02
N SER A 61 13.70 4.21 -11.73
CA SER A 61 14.09 5.63 -11.84
C SER A 61 13.01 6.52 -12.47
N ILE A 62 12.18 5.99 -13.37
CA ILE A 62 11.05 6.73 -13.96
C ILE A 62 9.99 7.01 -12.89
N LYS A 63 9.71 6.03 -12.01
CA LYS A 63 8.77 6.21 -10.88
C LYS A 63 9.30 7.24 -9.89
N GLN A 64 10.59 7.20 -9.56
CA GLN A 64 11.23 8.21 -8.72
C GLN A 64 11.09 9.61 -9.33
N ALA A 65 11.36 9.79 -10.63
CA ALA A 65 11.21 11.09 -11.29
C ALA A 65 9.76 11.59 -11.29
N GLN A 66 8.78 10.69 -11.51
CA GLN A 66 7.36 11.02 -11.43
C GLN A 66 6.96 11.44 -10.01
N TRP A 67 7.48 10.77 -8.98
CA TRP A 67 7.24 11.10 -7.58
C TRP A 67 7.79 12.48 -7.22
N THR A 68 9.06 12.74 -7.53
CA THR A 68 9.69 14.04 -7.29
C THR A 68 8.93 15.17 -8.00
N ALA A 69 8.50 14.97 -9.24
CA ALA A 69 7.69 15.94 -9.97
C ALA A 69 6.31 16.17 -9.31
N PHE A 70 5.67 15.11 -8.82
CA PHE A 70 4.39 15.17 -8.12
C PHE A 70 4.50 15.94 -6.80
N VAL A 71 5.45 15.58 -5.94
CA VAL A 71 5.68 16.24 -4.63
C VAL A 71 5.98 17.72 -4.84
N ARG A 72 6.88 18.06 -5.78
CA ARG A 72 7.23 19.46 -6.08
C ARG A 72 6.03 20.25 -6.60
N LYS A 73 5.24 19.66 -7.50
CA LYS A 73 4.07 20.35 -8.09
C LYS A 73 3.02 20.68 -7.05
N LEU A 74 2.81 19.80 -6.08
CA LEU A 74 1.79 19.96 -5.05
C LEU A 74 2.31 20.56 -3.74
N LYS A 75 3.62 20.83 -3.63
CA LYS A 75 4.27 21.39 -2.44
C LYS A 75 3.94 20.57 -1.18
N LEU A 76 4.13 19.25 -1.27
CA LEU A 76 3.75 18.31 -0.21
C LEU A 76 4.88 18.21 0.83
N ASP A 77 4.99 19.23 1.67
CA ASP A 77 5.98 19.27 2.75
C ASP A 77 5.79 18.07 3.72
N GLY A 78 6.90 17.49 4.21
CA GLY A 78 6.88 16.34 5.13
C GLY A 78 6.62 14.97 4.48
N THR A 79 6.51 14.93 3.14
CA THR A 79 6.46 13.70 2.35
C THR A 79 7.88 13.20 2.07
N PRO A 80 8.19 11.88 2.16
CA PRO A 80 9.52 11.40 1.84
C PRO A 80 9.91 11.69 0.38
N ASP A 81 11.17 12.11 0.16
CA ASP A 81 11.70 12.39 -1.17
C ASP A 81 11.84 11.12 -2.03
N SER A 82 12.05 9.98 -1.38
CA SER A 82 12.23 8.67 -1.99
C SER A 82 10.88 7.99 -2.21
N PHE A 83 10.56 7.70 -3.46
CA PHE A 83 9.37 6.91 -3.81
C PHE A 83 9.45 5.50 -3.22
N ALA A 84 10.64 4.90 -3.21
CA ALA A 84 10.85 3.59 -2.64
C ALA A 84 10.50 3.55 -1.14
N ASP A 85 10.79 4.61 -0.38
CA ASP A 85 10.49 4.66 1.06
C ASP A 85 8.98 4.76 1.32
N VAL A 86 8.27 5.52 0.49
CA VAL A 86 6.79 5.59 0.54
C VAL A 86 6.20 4.21 0.26
N VAL A 87 6.68 3.53 -0.77
CA VAL A 87 6.20 2.19 -1.11
C VAL A 87 6.54 1.17 -0.02
N ARG A 88 7.72 1.25 0.61
CA ARG A 88 8.10 0.37 1.73
C ARG A 88 7.20 0.58 2.96
N GLU A 89 6.86 1.83 3.28
CA GLU A 89 5.92 2.14 4.36
C GLU A 89 4.54 1.49 4.08
N ILE A 90 4.06 1.65 2.84
CA ILE A 90 2.80 1.02 2.40
C ILE A 90 2.90 -0.51 2.39
N GLN A 91 4.03 -1.06 1.96
CA GLN A 91 4.27 -2.50 1.90
C GLN A 91 4.25 -3.12 3.29
N ALA A 92 4.91 -2.49 4.28
CA ALA A 92 4.93 -2.97 5.66
C ALA A 92 3.51 -3.11 6.25
N PHE A 93 2.59 -2.23 5.85
CA PHE A 93 1.19 -2.27 6.26
C PHE A 93 0.32 -3.23 5.42
N LEU A 94 0.36 -3.11 4.08
CA LEU A 94 -0.56 -3.82 3.19
C LEU A 94 -0.16 -5.26 2.92
N LEU A 95 1.13 -5.59 2.88
CA LEU A 95 1.58 -6.92 2.47
C LEU A 95 1.05 -8.02 3.41
N PRO A 96 1.10 -7.89 4.75
CA PRO A 96 0.55 -8.89 5.65
C PRO A 96 -0.95 -9.12 5.47
N LEU A 97 -1.71 -8.04 5.18
CA LEU A 97 -3.16 -8.11 4.92
C LEU A 97 -3.44 -8.84 3.60
N VAL A 98 -2.71 -8.48 2.55
CA VAL A 98 -2.86 -9.09 1.21
C VAL A 98 -2.52 -10.57 1.26
N GLN A 99 -1.44 -10.95 1.95
CA GLN A 99 -1.06 -12.34 2.16
C GLN A 99 -2.12 -13.10 2.97
N ALA A 100 -2.61 -12.51 4.06
CA ALA A 100 -3.66 -13.14 4.87
C ALA A 100 -4.95 -13.38 4.07
N VAL A 101 -5.40 -12.39 3.28
CA VAL A 101 -6.60 -12.55 2.44
C VAL A 101 -6.36 -13.59 1.33
N SER A 102 -5.20 -13.56 0.67
CA SER A 102 -4.86 -14.51 -0.40
C SER A 102 -4.78 -15.96 0.12
N LEU A 103 -4.19 -16.15 1.29
CA LEU A 103 -4.03 -17.45 1.96
C LEU A 103 -5.24 -17.85 2.82
N LYS A 104 -6.29 -17.03 2.88
CA LYS A 104 -7.49 -17.22 3.73
C LYS A 104 -7.15 -17.44 5.20
N GLN A 105 -6.16 -16.70 5.71
CA GLN A 105 -5.74 -16.73 7.10
C GLN A 105 -6.47 -15.66 7.92
N ILE A 106 -6.70 -15.97 9.19
CA ILE A 106 -7.25 -15.01 10.15
C ILE A 106 -6.17 -13.96 10.44
N PHE A 107 -6.56 -12.69 10.40
CA PHE A 107 -5.66 -11.57 10.65
C PHE A 107 -6.27 -10.63 11.69
N THR A 108 -5.66 -10.55 12.87
CA THR A 108 -6.22 -9.86 14.06
C THR A 108 -5.34 -8.70 14.54
N SER A 109 -4.27 -8.36 13.81
CA SER A 109 -3.42 -7.23 14.20
C SER A 109 -4.22 -5.92 14.17
N LYS A 110 -4.00 -5.08 15.17
CA LYS A 110 -4.56 -3.73 15.24
C LYS A 110 -3.43 -2.74 15.34
N TRP A 111 -3.56 -1.63 14.62
CA TRP A 111 -2.54 -0.60 14.58
C TRP A 111 -3.11 0.75 15.00
N ALA A 112 -2.33 1.49 15.78
CA ALA A 112 -2.59 2.89 16.04
C ALA A 112 -2.23 3.75 14.82
N SER A 113 -2.68 5.02 14.84
CA SER A 113 -2.33 6.00 13.81
C SER A 113 -0.82 6.13 13.67
N GLY A 114 -0.30 6.01 12.44
CA GLY A 114 1.13 6.15 12.15
C GLY A 114 1.99 4.94 12.53
N GLY A 115 1.40 3.81 12.93
CA GLY A 115 2.11 2.56 13.22
C GLY A 115 2.51 2.41 14.70
N PRO A 116 3.50 1.55 15.01
CA PRO A 116 4.29 0.73 14.09
C PRO A 116 3.46 -0.34 13.38
N TRP A 117 3.74 -0.60 12.09
CA TRP A 117 3.03 -1.58 11.26
C TRP A 117 3.46 -3.04 11.47
N SER A 118 3.97 -3.38 12.65
CA SER A 118 4.35 -4.74 12.99
C SER A 118 3.10 -5.63 13.07
N SER A 119 3.06 -6.70 12.29
CA SER A 119 2.05 -7.74 12.41
C SER A 119 2.61 -8.92 13.19
N HIS A 120 1.76 -9.58 13.98
CA HIS A 120 2.08 -10.88 14.58
C HIS A 120 1.18 -11.91 13.91
N HIS A 121 1.79 -12.80 13.13
CA HIS A 121 1.11 -13.99 12.65
C HIS A 121 1.02 -14.96 13.83
N SER A 122 -0.19 -15.30 14.26
CA SER A 122 -0.45 -16.37 15.23
C SER A 122 -0.65 -17.69 14.50
#